data_AF-A0A7S0SAK3-F1
#
_entry.id   AF-A0A7S0SAK3-F1
#
_cell.length_a   1.000
_cell.length_b   1.000
_cell.length_c   1.000
_cell.angle_alpha   90.00
_cell.angle_beta   90.00
_cell.angle_gamma   90.00
#
_symmetry.space_group_name_H-M   'P 1'
#
loop_
_entity.id
_entity.type
_entity.pdbx_description
1 polymer ?
#
loop_
_entity_poly.entity_id
_entity_poly.type
_entity_poly.pdbx_seq_one_letter_code
_entity_poly.pdbx_strand_id
1 'polypeptide(L)'
;MAVRALASLDPETSSDVFAKLSFDELGPIFAAAGAFQAANSPPSQTIVGSGGIVDNDDKDGSSGQELSGLDFLMADAAAAAANTAEYHGTILSAFASAVAASILPEKAARALEVAVRLSPGDTATFLHAMPPVFAASALGLLMPASAAEMLEAFIMAASTLIHSAHDDGSGRGLLETTARLVNALTPQAAAAVFEQLPSGVAAMICEHLPAVFIAHAVAYMSATCAAGIIVLLPDTKFAVEIISLVDPASHTAAVLSAMKLTKAVEVVSALSPKVALDVFTASLVPSSMATIIDAVTVEGTGGASIVAAAVFLVGDVERGVHEQQVAAVLSETNAATAGAVLCAGALSGNADRAAAVAALMKQPSAALALATAFKLGGKRKPLVAAVLAAMPVDAAAKLVSAAPHAVAADILAAYPPHVAISIIATAATDINVAVAAVCALDSVSAAAILDALNQEALFSLAEKVGKPMKMVTRVLDKSDRGSLQEAQGAMLAAQTTADSQTAIAMLAIKEAAREAKEARASHQEARASHQEARASHQ
;
A
#
# COMPACT_ATOMS: atom_id res chain seq x y z
N MET A 1 54.84 -2.92 34.16
CA MET A 1 55.10 -1.74 35.04
C MET A 1 54.53 -0.46 34.42
N ALA A 2 54.83 -0.14 33.16
CA ALA A 2 54.26 0.99 32.43
C ALA A 2 52.71 0.99 32.36
N VAL A 3 52.09 -0.16 32.09
CA VAL A 3 50.61 -0.31 32.08
C VAL A 3 49.99 -0.04 33.46
N ARG A 4 50.62 -0.50 34.55
CA ARG A 4 50.19 -0.21 35.93
C ARG A 4 50.38 1.28 36.29
N ALA A 5 51.44 1.90 35.79
CA ALA A 5 51.70 3.33 35.97
C ALA A 5 50.66 4.17 35.22
N LEU A 6 50.33 3.80 33.98
CA LEU A 6 49.28 4.44 33.17
C LEU A 6 47.88 4.26 33.79
N ALA A 7 47.57 3.08 34.32
CA ALA A 7 46.30 2.81 35.01
C ALA A 7 46.18 3.52 36.37
N SER A 8 47.27 4.05 36.92
CA SER A 8 47.27 4.85 38.16
C SER A 8 47.19 6.36 37.91
N LEU A 9 47.25 6.80 36.65
CA LEU A 9 47.03 8.19 36.28
C LEU A 9 45.54 8.50 36.28
N ASP A 10 45.20 9.75 36.59
CA ASP A 10 43.84 10.23 36.38
C ASP A 10 43.49 10.25 34.87
N PRO A 11 42.19 10.20 34.51
CA PRO A 11 41.74 10.09 33.12
C PRO A 11 42.25 11.20 32.19
N GLU A 12 42.41 12.43 32.69
CA GLU A 12 42.89 13.55 31.89
C GLU A 12 44.40 13.38 31.59
N THR A 13 45.19 13.04 32.60
CA THR A 13 46.63 12.82 32.44
C THR A 13 46.94 11.58 31.60
N SER A 14 46.13 10.52 31.70
CA SER A 14 46.31 9.34 30.86
C SER A 14 46.03 9.64 29.38
N SER A 15 44.96 10.39 29.08
CA SER A 15 44.64 10.84 27.71
C SER A 15 45.77 11.67 27.10
N ASP A 16 46.35 12.59 27.88
CA ASP A 16 47.41 13.49 27.46
C ASP A 16 48.75 12.77 27.20
N VAL A 17 48.99 11.66 27.91
CA VAL A 17 50.15 10.78 27.71
C VAL A 17 49.95 9.92 26.46
N PHE A 18 48.76 9.34 26.26
CA PHE A 18 48.46 8.55 25.05
C PHE A 18 48.51 9.40 23.78
N ALA A 19 48.10 10.67 23.84
CA ALA A 19 48.16 11.60 22.70
C ALA A 19 49.59 11.98 22.27
N LYS A 20 50.59 11.79 23.14
CA LYS A 20 52.00 12.14 22.88
C LYS A 20 52.86 10.95 22.44
N LEU A 21 52.34 9.73 22.56
CA LEU A 21 53.05 8.52 22.16
C LEU A 21 52.79 8.24 20.68
N SER A 22 53.88 8.01 19.95
CA SER A 22 53.80 7.56 18.57
C SER A 22 53.30 6.11 18.51
N PHE A 23 52.77 5.72 17.35
CA PHE A 23 52.21 4.39 17.14
C PHE A 23 53.23 3.26 17.42
N ASP A 24 54.49 3.49 17.07
CA ASP A 24 55.60 2.55 17.30
C ASP A 24 55.95 2.40 18.79
N GLU A 25 55.66 3.41 19.61
CA GLU A 25 55.88 3.38 21.06
C GLU A 25 54.73 2.71 21.81
N LEU A 26 53.53 2.75 21.24
CA LEU A 26 52.34 2.12 21.80
C LEU A 26 52.33 0.60 21.62
N GLY A 27 52.82 0.10 20.47
CA GLY A 27 52.87 -1.34 20.16
C GLY A 27 53.46 -2.23 21.26
N PRO A 28 54.69 -1.94 21.75
CA PRO A 28 55.32 -2.73 22.81
C PRO A 28 54.60 -2.66 24.16
N ILE A 29 53.97 -1.52 24.49
CA ILE A 29 53.24 -1.31 25.75
C ILE A 29 51.99 -2.20 25.79
N PHE A 30 51.29 -2.31 24.66
CA PHE A 30 50.09 -3.11 24.54
C PHE A 30 50.39 -4.61 24.39
N ALA A 31 51.42 -5.00 23.63
CA ALA A 31 51.88 -6.40 23.58
C ALA A 31 52.29 -6.91 24.98
N ALA A 32 52.90 -6.05 25.80
CA ALA A 32 53.22 -6.37 27.18
C ALA A 32 51.98 -6.42 28.10
N ALA A 33 50.92 -5.67 27.80
CA ALA A 33 49.64 -5.73 28.52
C ALA A 33 48.90 -7.04 28.22
N GLY A 34 48.81 -7.43 26.94
CA GLY A 34 48.22 -8.70 26.50
C GLY A 34 48.96 -9.91 27.07
N ALA A 35 50.30 -9.92 27.01
CA ALA A 35 51.12 -10.98 27.59
C ALA A 35 50.97 -11.08 29.13
N PHE A 36 50.83 -9.95 29.83
CA PHE A 36 50.62 -9.93 31.28
C PHE A 36 49.23 -10.44 31.67
N GLN A 37 48.21 -10.16 30.86
CA GLN A 37 46.85 -10.65 31.07
C GLN A 37 46.74 -12.15 30.77
N ALA A 38 47.35 -12.62 29.67
CA ALA A 38 47.46 -14.05 29.35
C ALA A 38 48.18 -14.85 30.44
N ALA A 39 49.20 -14.29 31.07
CA ALA A 39 49.95 -14.92 32.17
C ALA A 39 49.18 -14.97 33.52
N ASN A 40 48.11 -14.18 33.68
CA ASN A 40 47.35 -14.08 34.93
C ASN A 40 45.90 -14.60 34.81
N SER A 41 45.49 -15.06 33.63
CA SER A 41 44.22 -15.79 33.46
C SER A 41 44.31 -17.18 34.09
N PRO A 42 43.31 -17.64 34.87
CA PRO A 42 43.30 -19.01 35.38
C PRO A 42 43.19 -20.00 34.22
N PRO A 43 43.89 -21.16 34.27
CA PRO A 43 43.84 -22.14 33.20
C PRO A 43 42.41 -22.67 33.05
N SER A 44 41.78 -22.40 31.91
CA SER A 44 40.54 -23.04 31.51
C SER A 44 40.80 -24.54 31.41
N GLN A 45 39.98 -25.36 32.10
CA GLN A 45 40.08 -26.81 32.01
C GLN A 45 39.78 -27.27 30.58
N THR A 46 40.84 -27.65 29.85
CA THR A 46 40.73 -28.38 28.59
C THR A 46 40.17 -29.77 28.89
N ILE A 47 38.98 -30.07 28.38
CA ILE A 47 38.47 -31.43 28.29
C ILE A 47 39.44 -32.22 27.40
N VAL A 48 40.12 -33.20 27.99
CA VAL A 48 41.02 -34.12 27.28
C VAL A 48 40.19 -35.02 26.38
N GLY A 49 40.19 -34.72 25.09
CA GLY A 49 39.80 -35.63 24.01
C GLY A 49 41.04 -36.33 23.48
N SER A 50 41.08 -37.65 23.65
CA SER A 50 42.15 -38.56 23.26
C SER A 50 42.46 -38.53 21.76
N GLY A 51 43.75 -38.55 21.40
CA GLY A 51 44.21 -39.24 20.19
C GLY A 51 45.26 -38.51 19.37
N GLY A 52 46.43 -39.15 19.23
CA GLY A 52 47.29 -39.03 18.04
C GLY A 52 48.59 -38.26 18.22
N ILE A 53 49.64 -38.97 18.62
CA ILE A 53 51.03 -38.56 18.40
C ILE A 53 51.31 -38.74 16.90
N VAL A 54 51.68 -37.67 16.21
CA VAL A 54 52.38 -37.73 14.92
C VAL A 54 53.54 -36.74 15.01
N ASP A 55 54.75 -37.28 15.15
CA ASP A 55 55.99 -36.60 14.82
C ASP A 55 55.97 -36.23 13.34
N ASN A 56 56.36 -34.99 13.01
CA ASN A 56 57.03 -34.67 11.75
C ASN A 56 57.82 -33.38 11.92
N ASP A 57 59.14 -33.56 11.99
CA ASP A 57 60.11 -32.62 11.44
C ASP A 57 59.73 -32.34 9.98
N ASP A 58 59.54 -31.08 9.60
CA ASP A 58 60.12 -30.59 8.37
C ASP A 58 60.17 -29.06 8.34
N LYS A 59 61.36 -28.59 7.97
CA LYS A 59 61.67 -27.22 7.57
C LYS A 59 60.92 -26.92 6.28
N ASP A 60 60.28 -25.76 6.20
CA ASP A 60 60.38 -24.95 4.99
C ASP A 60 59.99 -23.49 5.23
N GLY A 61 60.76 -22.61 4.58
CA GLY A 61 60.65 -21.17 4.69
C GLY A 61 59.38 -20.65 4.03
N SER A 62 58.59 -19.88 4.81
CA SER A 62 57.51 -19.06 4.29
C SER A 62 57.93 -17.59 4.39
N SER A 63 57.74 -16.86 3.29
CA SER A 63 57.98 -15.43 3.18
C SER A 63 57.00 -14.69 4.08
N GLY A 64 57.55 -14.06 5.12
CA GLY A 64 56.80 -13.24 6.06
C GLY A 64 56.13 -12.07 5.34
N GLN A 65 54.82 -12.12 5.22
CA GLN A 65 54.00 -10.94 5.00
C GLN A 65 54.08 -10.14 6.31
N GLU A 66 54.82 -9.04 6.32
CA GLU A 66 54.84 -8.09 7.43
C GLU A 66 53.44 -7.49 7.56
N LEU A 67 52.60 -8.09 8.41
CA LEU A 67 51.42 -7.44 8.94
C LEU A 67 51.90 -6.26 9.79
N SER A 68 51.31 -5.10 9.57
CA SER A 68 51.71 -3.88 10.28
C SER A 68 51.44 -4.06 11.78
N GLY A 69 52.22 -3.40 12.64
CA GLY A 69 52.01 -3.46 14.11
C GLY A 69 50.58 -3.11 14.55
N LEU A 70 49.82 -2.42 13.69
CA LEU A 70 48.40 -2.11 13.84
C LEU A 70 47.50 -3.34 13.70
N ASP A 71 47.78 -4.23 12.77
CA ASP A 71 47.00 -5.45 12.56
C ASP A 71 47.15 -6.40 13.76
N PHE A 72 48.35 -6.45 14.35
CA PHE A 72 48.62 -7.21 15.56
C PHE A 72 47.93 -6.59 16.79
N LEU A 73 47.99 -5.27 16.95
CA LEU A 73 47.34 -4.53 18.02
C LEU A 73 45.81 -4.66 18.01
N MET A 74 45.18 -4.60 16.84
CA MET A 74 43.72 -4.74 16.70
C MET A 74 43.28 -6.18 16.98
N ALA A 75 44.05 -7.19 16.55
CA ALA A 75 43.77 -8.59 16.82
C ALA A 75 43.94 -8.95 18.31
N ASP A 76 44.97 -8.40 18.98
CA ASP A 76 45.23 -8.66 20.40
C ASP A 76 44.23 -7.90 21.32
N ALA A 77 43.78 -6.71 20.90
CA ALA A 77 42.70 -5.97 21.58
C ALA A 77 41.35 -6.69 21.47
N ALA A 78 41.05 -7.32 20.32
CA ALA A 78 39.86 -8.15 20.15
C ALA A 78 39.93 -9.42 21.04
N ALA A 79 41.09 -10.09 21.10
CA ALA A 79 41.30 -11.25 21.96
C ALA A 79 41.22 -10.93 23.46
N ALA A 80 41.64 -9.73 23.87
CA ALA A 80 41.57 -9.27 25.27
C ALA A 80 40.15 -8.91 25.73
N ALA A 81 39.22 -8.60 24.82
CA ALA A 81 37.84 -8.21 25.15
C ALA A 81 37.00 -9.34 25.78
N ALA A 82 37.45 -10.59 25.67
CA ALA A 82 36.65 -11.77 26.03
C ALA A 82 36.56 -12.10 27.54
N ASN A 83 37.25 -11.41 28.46
CA ASN A 83 37.52 -12.00 29.80
C ASN A 83 37.45 -11.12 31.07
N THR A 84 36.63 -10.06 31.17
CA THR A 84 36.07 -9.52 32.46
C THR A 84 35.20 -8.27 32.24
N ALA A 85 34.02 -8.18 32.87
CA ALA A 85 32.96 -7.23 32.47
C ALA A 85 33.07 -5.79 33.03
N GLU A 86 33.53 -5.59 34.27
CA GLU A 86 33.41 -4.27 34.94
C GLU A 86 34.64 -3.36 34.80
N TYR A 87 35.85 -3.95 34.74
CA TYR A 87 37.11 -3.20 34.64
C TYR A 87 37.45 -2.80 33.18
N HIS A 88 36.85 -3.46 32.19
CA HIS A 88 37.10 -3.21 30.78
C HIS A 88 36.33 -2.03 30.20
N GLY A 89 35.13 -1.68 30.70
CA GLY A 89 34.34 -0.58 30.12
C GLY A 89 35.09 0.76 30.09
N THR A 90 35.73 1.15 31.20
CA THR A 90 36.43 2.43 31.34
C THR A 90 37.74 2.45 30.56
N ILE A 91 38.51 1.35 30.58
CA ILE A 91 39.81 1.27 29.89
C ILE A 91 39.61 1.11 28.39
N LEU A 92 38.66 0.29 27.95
CA LEU A 92 38.34 0.10 26.53
C LEU A 92 37.78 1.39 25.94
N SER A 93 36.95 2.14 26.67
CA SER A 93 36.46 3.46 26.22
C SER A 93 37.58 4.50 26.14
N ALA A 94 38.45 4.58 27.14
CA ALA A 94 39.61 5.48 27.10
C ALA A 94 40.57 5.12 25.94
N PHE A 95 40.82 3.83 25.73
CA PHE A 95 41.62 3.31 24.62
C PHE A 95 40.98 3.61 23.27
N ALA A 96 39.70 3.27 23.08
CA ALA A 96 38.98 3.54 21.84
C ALA A 96 38.91 5.04 21.53
N SER A 97 38.80 5.89 22.56
CA SER A 97 38.86 7.35 22.43
C SER A 97 40.25 7.85 22.01
N ALA A 98 41.33 7.34 22.63
CA ALA A 98 42.71 7.68 22.26
C ALA A 98 43.10 7.19 20.86
N VAL A 99 42.62 6.00 20.48
CA VAL A 99 42.78 5.43 19.14
C VAL A 99 41.98 6.27 18.12
N ALA A 100 40.74 6.64 18.43
CA ALA A 100 39.93 7.52 17.58
C ALA A 100 40.56 8.91 17.39
N ALA A 101 41.28 9.43 18.38
CA ALA A 101 41.96 10.72 18.28
C ALA A 101 43.23 10.67 17.41
N SER A 102 43.82 9.49 17.18
CA SER A 102 45.12 9.31 16.52
C SER A 102 45.03 8.65 15.14
N ILE A 103 43.90 8.01 14.79
CA ILE A 103 43.70 7.29 13.53
C ILE A 103 42.73 8.06 12.63
N LEU A 104 43.07 8.21 11.34
CA LEU A 104 42.15 8.75 10.33
C LEU A 104 40.97 7.78 10.12
N PRO A 105 39.72 8.29 9.98
CA PRO A 105 38.52 7.45 9.80
C PRO A 105 38.65 6.38 8.70
N GLU A 106 39.37 6.65 7.61
CA GLU A 106 39.58 5.71 6.49
C GLU A 106 40.48 4.53 6.85
N LYS A 107 41.40 4.72 7.80
CA LYS A 107 42.23 3.64 8.33
C LYS A 107 41.45 2.83 9.36
N ALA A 108 40.70 3.51 10.22
CA ALA A 108 39.80 2.85 11.17
C ALA A 108 38.75 2.00 10.44
N ALA A 109 38.14 2.51 9.36
CA ALA A 109 37.18 1.77 8.55
C ALA A 109 37.79 0.50 7.96
N ARG A 110 38.99 0.55 7.38
CA ARG A 110 39.66 -0.65 6.85
C ARG A 110 40.00 -1.67 7.94
N ALA A 111 40.46 -1.21 9.11
CA ALA A 111 40.74 -2.08 10.24
C ALA A 111 39.46 -2.72 10.79
N LEU A 112 38.38 -1.93 10.90
CA LEU A 112 37.06 -2.43 11.26
C LEU A 112 36.54 -3.45 10.24
N GLU A 113 36.72 -3.23 8.93
CA GLU A 113 36.29 -4.20 7.92
C GLU A 113 36.96 -5.58 8.11
N VAL A 114 38.25 -5.60 8.43
CA VAL A 114 38.97 -6.84 8.73
C VAL A 114 38.49 -7.43 10.07
N ALA A 115 38.37 -6.60 11.10
CA ALA A 115 37.96 -7.01 12.43
C ALA A 115 36.54 -7.60 12.45
N VAL A 116 35.60 -7.02 11.68
CA VAL A 116 34.23 -7.55 11.50
C VAL A 116 34.26 -8.96 10.97
N ARG A 117 35.09 -9.24 9.95
CA ARG A 117 35.18 -10.58 9.35
C ARG A 117 35.78 -11.61 10.30
N LEU A 118 36.58 -11.19 11.28
CA LEU A 118 37.24 -12.06 12.24
C LEU A 118 36.39 -12.29 13.50
N SER A 119 35.89 -11.21 14.11
CA SER A 119 35.05 -11.22 15.30
C SER A 119 34.06 -10.04 15.30
N PRO A 120 32.84 -10.24 14.78
CA PRO A 120 31.82 -9.19 14.73
C PRO A 120 31.43 -8.67 16.11
N GLY A 121 31.37 -9.54 17.13
CA GLY A 121 30.95 -9.18 18.49
C GLY A 121 31.97 -8.31 19.24
N ASP A 122 33.26 -8.62 19.11
CA ASP A 122 34.32 -7.80 19.71
C ASP A 122 34.41 -6.45 19.01
N THR A 123 34.24 -6.44 17.69
CA THR A 123 34.23 -5.21 16.89
C THR A 123 33.05 -4.31 17.27
N ALA A 124 31.87 -4.88 17.51
CA ALA A 124 30.71 -4.17 18.02
C ALA A 124 30.99 -3.53 19.40
N THR A 125 31.62 -4.27 20.31
CA THR A 125 32.00 -3.77 21.65
C THR A 125 33.02 -2.63 21.54
N PHE A 126 34.00 -2.77 20.64
CA PHE A 126 34.99 -1.74 20.38
C PHE A 126 34.37 -0.47 19.78
N LEU A 127 33.43 -0.61 18.83
CA LEU A 127 32.67 0.52 18.29
C LEU A 127 31.79 1.20 19.33
N HIS A 128 31.21 0.44 20.25
CA HIS A 128 30.44 1.01 21.36
C HIS A 128 31.33 1.90 22.25
N ALA A 129 32.59 1.52 22.41
CA ALA A 129 33.57 2.25 23.20
C ALA A 129 34.13 3.50 22.49
N MET A 130 33.98 3.60 21.16
CA MET A 130 34.45 4.76 20.38
C MET A 130 33.55 6.00 20.57
N PRO A 131 34.12 7.21 20.42
CA PRO A 131 33.32 8.43 20.29
C PRO A 131 32.29 8.28 19.16
N PRO A 132 30.99 8.57 19.38
CA PRO A 132 29.93 8.28 18.41
C PRO A 132 30.16 8.90 17.03
N VAL A 133 30.71 10.12 16.97
CA VAL A 133 31.02 10.83 15.71
C VAL A 133 32.13 10.15 14.91
N PHE A 134 33.10 9.55 15.60
CA PHE A 134 34.18 8.82 14.96
C PHE A 134 33.71 7.44 14.48
N ALA A 135 33.00 6.70 15.34
CA ALA A 135 32.39 5.42 14.99
C ALA A 135 31.49 5.56 13.76
N ALA A 136 30.63 6.59 13.76
CA ALA A 136 29.83 7.05 12.64
C ALA A 136 30.62 7.25 11.34
N SER A 137 31.72 8.02 11.42
CA SER A 137 32.55 8.34 10.26
C SER A 137 33.25 7.10 9.70
N ALA A 138 33.76 6.22 10.57
CA ALA A 138 34.38 4.97 10.17
C ALA A 138 33.35 3.99 9.56
N LEU A 139 32.14 3.90 10.15
CA LEU A 139 31.00 3.16 9.64
C LEU A 139 30.57 3.63 8.24
N GLY A 140 30.48 4.95 8.03
CA GLY A 140 30.09 5.53 6.75
C GLY A 140 31.08 5.27 5.62
N LEU A 141 32.31 4.87 5.95
CA LEU A 141 33.36 4.51 4.99
C LEU A 141 33.46 3.01 4.73
N LEU A 142 32.72 2.18 5.48
CA LEU A 142 32.64 0.75 5.22
C LEU A 142 31.81 0.46 3.97
N MET A 143 32.13 -0.65 3.31
CA MET A 143 31.24 -1.20 2.30
C MET A 143 29.88 -1.54 2.94
N PRO A 144 28.74 -1.30 2.26
CA PRO A 144 27.41 -1.51 2.85
C PRO A 144 27.20 -2.91 3.43
N ALA A 145 27.77 -3.95 2.80
CA ALA A 145 27.70 -5.32 3.30
C ALA A 145 28.40 -5.49 4.66
N SER A 146 29.62 -4.97 4.80
CA SER A 146 30.38 -5.05 6.06
C SER A 146 29.79 -4.16 7.15
N ALA A 147 29.24 -3.00 6.79
CA ALA A 147 28.48 -2.18 7.73
C ALA A 147 27.23 -2.92 8.24
N ALA A 148 26.52 -3.63 7.35
CA ALA A 148 25.36 -4.41 7.70
C ALA A 148 25.70 -5.60 8.62
N GLU A 149 26.71 -6.41 8.28
CA GLU A 149 27.19 -7.53 9.13
C GLU A 149 27.60 -7.04 10.53
N MET A 150 28.27 -5.89 10.59
CA MET A 150 28.71 -5.31 11.86
C MET A 150 27.55 -4.77 12.68
N LEU A 151 26.58 -4.11 12.05
CA LEU A 151 25.36 -3.66 12.72
C LEU A 151 24.49 -4.83 13.12
N GLU A 152 24.41 -5.90 12.34
CA GLU A 152 23.72 -7.12 12.72
C GLU A 152 24.35 -7.74 13.97
N ALA A 153 25.68 -7.86 14.01
CA ALA A 153 26.39 -8.33 15.19
C ALA A 153 26.20 -7.41 16.41
N PHE A 154 26.26 -6.09 16.19
CA PHE A 154 26.00 -5.09 17.20
C PHE A 154 24.57 -5.19 17.71
N ILE A 155 23.61 -5.45 16.83
CA ILE A 155 22.18 -5.50 17.17
C ILE A 155 21.81 -6.86 17.74
N MET A 156 22.51 -7.95 17.42
CA MET A 156 22.38 -9.24 18.10
C MET A 156 22.94 -9.16 19.52
N ALA A 157 24.10 -8.53 19.69
CA ALA A 157 24.64 -8.21 21.00
C ALA A 157 23.71 -7.25 21.77
N ALA A 158 23.16 -6.24 21.09
CA ALA A 158 22.21 -5.33 21.72
C ALA A 158 20.87 -5.99 22.00
N SER A 159 20.41 -6.92 21.17
CA SER A 159 19.13 -7.62 21.35
C SER A 159 19.22 -8.58 22.52
N THR A 160 20.34 -9.30 22.69
CA THR A 160 20.56 -10.12 23.89
C THR A 160 20.62 -9.26 25.15
N LEU A 161 21.21 -8.06 25.07
CA LEU A 161 21.19 -7.08 26.15
C LEU A 161 19.81 -6.44 26.39
N ILE A 162 19.02 -6.17 25.35
CA ILE A 162 17.68 -5.58 25.46
C ILE A 162 16.71 -6.59 26.07
N HIS A 163 16.81 -7.87 25.69
CA HIS A 163 15.98 -8.93 26.27
C HIS A 163 16.35 -9.21 27.73
N SER A 164 17.60 -8.96 28.15
CA SER A 164 18.02 -9.10 29.55
C SER A 164 17.81 -7.83 30.39
N ALA A 165 17.83 -6.64 29.78
CA ALA A 165 17.76 -5.35 30.46
C ALA A 165 16.34 -4.80 30.67
N HIS A 166 15.31 -5.62 30.50
CA HIS A 166 13.91 -5.16 30.52
C HIS A 166 13.46 -4.59 31.90
N ASP A 167 14.25 -4.78 32.97
CA ASP A 167 13.96 -4.28 34.33
C ASP A 167 14.86 -3.12 34.82
N ASP A 168 15.96 -2.79 34.12
CA ASP A 168 17.08 -2.06 34.75
C ASP A 168 17.32 -0.66 34.15
N GLY A 169 16.63 -0.29 33.06
CA GLY A 169 16.82 0.98 32.33
C GLY A 169 18.13 1.08 31.53
N SER A 170 19.06 0.13 31.68
CA SER A 170 20.31 0.05 30.93
C SER A 170 20.10 -0.19 29.43
N GLY A 171 19.03 -0.88 29.04
CA GLY A 171 18.68 -1.13 27.64
C GLY A 171 18.41 0.15 26.83
N ARG A 172 17.94 1.22 27.48
CA ARG A 172 17.66 2.50 26.81
C ARG A 172 18.93 3.21 26.34
N GLY A 173 20.00 3.20 27.15
CA GLY A 173 21.27 3.81 26.77
C GLY A 173 21.91 3.13 25.56
N LEU A 174 21.73 1.81 25.47
CA LEU A 174 22.18 1.03 24.32
C LEU A 174 21.36 1.38 23.07
N LEU A 175 20.03 1.41 23.16
CA LEU A 175 19.15 1.81 22.04
C LEU A 175 19.46 3.23 21.53
N GLU A 176 19.67 4.20 22.43
CA GLU A 176 20.06 5.56 22.04
C GLU A 176 21.43 5.59 21.34
N THR A 177 22.37 4.75 21.77
CA THR A 177 23.68 4.63 21.12
C THR A 177 23.55 3.98 19.75
N THR A 178 22.78 2.89 19.63
CA THR A 178 22.46 2.25 18.35
C THR A 178 21.81 3.23 17.38
N ALA A 179 20.83 4.01 17.85
CA ALA A 179 20.17 5.01 17.04
C ALA A 179 21.15 6.09 16.56
N ARG A 180 22.07 6.57 17.40
CA ARG A 180 23.11 7.52 16.96
C ARG A 180 24.02 6.93 15.88
N LEU A 181 24.40 5.66 16.01
CA LEU A 181 25.22 4.95 15.01
C LEU A 181 24.45 4.78 13.69
N VAL A 182 23.17 4.39 13.75
CA VAL A 182 22.32 4.25 12.56
C VAL A 182 22.07 5.60 11.89
N ASN A 183 21.83 6.67 12.65
CA ASN A 183 21.63 8.02 12.12
C ASN A 183 22.87 8.58 11.41
N ALA A 184 24.05 8.04 11.73
CA ALA A 184 25.29 8.40 11.06
C ALA A 184 25.51 7.68 9.73
N LEU A 185 24.77 6.60 9.47
CA LEU A 185 24.81 5.94 8.18
C LEU A 185 24.13 6.79 7.11
N THR A 186 24.41 6.47 5.86
CA THR A 186 23.55 6.92 4.77
C THR A 186 22.17 6.26 4.89
N PRO A 187 21.07 6.91 4.48
CA PRO A 187 19.74 6.31 4.55
C PRO A 187 19.63 4.96 3.83
N GLN A 188 20.36 4.77 2.73
CA GLN A 188 20.42 3.51 2.00
C GLN A 188 21.10 2.38 2.80
N ALA A 189 22.20 2.69 3.50
CA ALA A 189 22.86 1.71 4.37
C ALA A 189 21.98 1.40 5.60
N ALA A 190 21.33 2.40 6.19
CA ALA A 190 20.37 2.20 7.26
C ALA A 190 19.18 1.34 6.83
N ALA A 191 18.66 1.54 5.61
CA ALA A 191 17.61 0.70 5.03
C ALA A 191 18.03 -0.77 4.95
N ALA A 192 19.22 -1.05 4.39
CA ALA A 192 19.74 -2.41 4.30
C ALA A 192 19.91 -3.07 5.68
N VAL A 193 20.33 -2.30 6.68
CA VAL A 193 20.41 -2.76 8.07
C VAL A 193 19.02 -3.07 8.59
N PHE A 194 18.06 -2.15 8.47
CA PHE A 194 16.69 -2.36 8.94
C PHE A 194 15.99 -3.57 8.30
N GLU A 195 16.29 -3.88 7.03
CA GLU A 195 15.74 -5.08 6.37
C GLU A 195 16.25 -6.40 6.93
N GLN A 196 17.44 -6.41 7.54
CA GLN A 196 18.02 -7.60 8.16
C GLN A 196 17.55 -7.79 9.61
N LEU A 197 16.99 -6.74 10.22
CA LEU A 197 16.55 -6.77 11.60
C LEU A 197 15.12 -7.31 11.76
N PRO A 198 14.80 -7.97 12.87
CA PRO A 198 13.42 -8.17 13.29
C PRO A 198 12.72 -6.81 13.40
N SER A 199 11.53 -6.67 12.80
CA SER A 199 10.84 -5.37 12.69
C SER A 199 10.58 -4.68 14.03
N GLY A 200 10.41 -5.46 15.11
CA GLY A 200 10.25 -4.88 16.46
C GLY A 200 11.52 -4.19 16.98
N VAL A 201 12.70 -4.75 16.70
CA VAL A 201 13.98 -4.13 17.07
C VAL A 201 14.23 -2.89 16.22
N ALA A 202 13.99 -2.98 14.92
CA ALA A 202 14.09 -1.82 14.03
C ALA A 202 13.13 -0.69 14.43
N ALA A 203 11.88 -1.01 14.82
CA ALA A 203 10.93 -0.01 15.32
C ALA A 203 11.42 0.69 16.59
N MET A 204 11.96 -0.05 17.57
CA MET A 204 12.54 0.54 18.79
C MET A 204 13.72 1.47 18.48
N ILE A 205 14.56 1.13 17.49
CA ILE A 205 15.65 2.02 17.05
C ILE A 205 15.06 3.28 16.39
N CYS A 206 14.06 3.12 15.53
CA CYS A 206 13.38 4.22 14.85
C CYS A 206 12.72 5.22 15.79
N GLU A 207 12.27 4.82 16.98
CA GLU A 207 11.73 5.75 18.00
C GLU A 207 12.75 6.81 18.45
N HIS A 208 14.04 6.54 18.27
CA HIS A 208 15.13 7.44 18.65
C HIS A 208 15.76 8.18 17.45
N LEU A 209 15.21 8.00 16.24
CA LEU A 209 15.70 8.63 15.01
C LEU A 209 14.82 9.80 14.56
N PRO A 210 15.38 10.79 13.83
CA PRO A 210 14.57 11.84 13.22
C PRO A 210 13.62 11.29 12.13
N ALA A 211 12.37 11.75 12.09
CA ALA A 211 11.35 11.30 11.13
C ALA A 211 11.82 11.40 9.66
N VAL A 212 12.50 12.51 9.30
CA VAL A 212 13.04 12.74 7.96
C VAL A 212 14.06 11.67 7.56
N PHE A 213 14.93 11.27 8.48
CA PHE A 213 15.93 10.23 8.23
C PHE A 213 15.25 8.87 8.01
N ILE A 214 14.29 8.53 8.86
CA ILE A 214 13.52 7.28 8.75
C ILE A 214 12.76 7.25 7.42
N ALA A 215 12.14 8.35 7.01
CA ALA A 215 11.42 8.43 5.75
C ALA A 215 12.33 8.18 4.55
N HIS A 216 13.54 8.75 4.54
CA HIS A 216 14.53 8.47 3.50
C HIS A 216 15.00 7.01 3.54
N ALA A 217 15.22 6.43 4.72
CA ALA A 217 15.58 5.01 4.82
C ALA A 217 14.46 4.11 4.30
N VAL A 218 13.21 4.36 4.73
CA VAL A 218 12.01 3.65 4.26
C VAL A 218 11.89 3.68 2.74
N ALA A 219 12.19 4.81 2.09
CA ALA A 219 12.16 4.92 0.63
C ALA A 219 13.13 3.95 -0.10
N TYR A 220 14.18 3.46 0.56
CA TYR A 220 15.12 2.47 0.04
C TYR A 220 14.80 1.03 0.47
N MET A 221 13.82 0.82 1.34
CA MET A 221 13.43 -0.50 1.81
C MET A 221 12.39 -1.15 0.88
N SER A 222 12.18 -2.45 1.05
CA SER A 222 11.00 -3.14 0.57
C SER A 222 9.77 -2.70 1.36
N ALA A 223 8.65 -2.55 0.66
CA ALA A 223 7.39 -2.09 1.25
C ALA A 223 6.94 -2.95 2.44
N THR A 224 7.19 -4.26 2.39
CA THR A 224 6.83 -5.21 3.46
C THR A 224 7.65 -4.96 4.73
N CYS A 225 8.96 -4.76 4.63
CA CYS A 225 9.80 -4.49 5.78
C CYS A 225 9.49 -3.12 6.39
N ALA A 226 9.35 -2.09 5.55
CA ALA A 226 8.92 -0.76 5.99
C ALA A 226 7.56 -0.81 6.71
N ALA A 227 6.56 -1.51 6.14
CA ALA A 227 5.26 -1.69 6.77
C ALA A 227 5.38 -2.38 8.13
N GLY A 228 6.21 -3.41 8.26
CA GLY A 228 6.47 -4.11 9.51
C GLY A 228 6.99 -3.18 10.61
N ILE A 229 7.90 -2.27 10.27
CA ILE A 229 8.46 -1.28 11.21
C ILE A 229 7.41 -0.23 11.57
N ILE A 230 6.77 0.38 10.57
CA ILE A 230 5.82 1.49 10.78
C ILE A 230 4.61 1.03 11.61
N VAL A 231 4.14 -0.21 11.43
CA VAL A 231 3.03 -0.78 12.22
C VAL A 231 3.38 -0.93 13.71
N LEU A 232 4.67 -1.12 14.02
CA LEU A 232 5.15 -1.34 15.38
C LEU A 232 5.57 -0.06 16.11
N LEU A 233 5.56 1.10 15.42
CA LEU A 233 5.79 2.39 16.08
C LEU A 233 4.66 2.70 17.07
N PRO A 234 4.97 3.13 18.31
CA PRO A 234 3.98 3.34 19.36
C PRO A 234 3.12 4.58 19.11
N ASP A 235 3.68 5.63 18.51
CA ASP A 235 2.97 6.87 18.20
C ASP A 235 2.53 6.90 16.73
N THR A 236 1.22 6.80 16.51
CA THR A 236 0.64 6.93 15.17
C THR A 236 0.95 8.29 14.54
N LYS A 237 1.05 9.38 15.32
CA LYS A 237 1.38 10.70 14.75
C LYS A 237 2.77 10.71 14.14
N PHE A 238 3.73 10.09 14.82
CA PHE A 238 5.09 9.94 14.33
C PHE A 238 5.15 9.04 13.08
N ALA A 239 4.40 7.92 13.08
CA ALA A 239 4.25 7.08 11.90
C ALA A 239 3.68 7.84 10.69
N VAL A 240 2.65 8.67 10.91
CA VAL A 240 2.02 9.53 9.89
C VAL A 240 3.01 10.57 9.36
N GLU A 241 3.79 11.20 10.25
CA GLU A 241 4.85 12.13 9.88
C GLU A 241 5.88 11.46 8.97
N ILE A 242 6.40 10.28 9.34
CA ILE A 242 7.33 9.51 8.52
C ILE A 242 6.71 9.21 7.15
N ILE A 243 5.52 8.61 7.11
CA ILE A 243 4.82 8.23 5.88
C ILE A 243 4.59 9.44 4.97
N SER A 244 4.34 10.62 5.54
CA SER A 244 4.14 11.86 4.78
C SER A 244 5.40 12.42 4.14
N LEU A 245 6.57 11.98 4.59
CA LEU A 245 7.89 12.39 4.09
C LEU A 245 8.51 11.36 3.13
N VAL A 246 7.90 10.19 2.96
CA VAL A 246 8.40 9.15 2.05
C VAL A 246 8.13 9.55 0.60
N ASP A 247 9.19 9.60 -0.19
CA ASP A 247 9.20 9.88 -1.64
C ASP A 247 9.92 8.72 -2.36
N PRO A 248 9.35 8.13 -3.45
CA PRO A 248 8.13 8.51 -4.15
C PRO A 248 6.83 8.08 -3.45
N ALA A 249 5.75 8.83 -3.69
CA ALA A 249 4.40 8.51 -3.18
C ALA A 249 3.91 7.10 -3.60
N SER A 250 4.42 6.56 -4.70
CA SER A 250 4.15 5.18 -5.13
C SER A 250 4.71 4.15 -4.15
N HIS A 251 5.87 4.44 -3.54
CA HIS A 251 6.44 3.61 -2.49
C HIS A 251 5.58 3.69 -1.22
N THR A 252 5.14 4.89 -0.85
CA THR A 252 4.21 5.10 0.28
C THR A 252 2.92 4.29 0.11
N ALA A 253 2.34 4.26 -1.09
CA ALA A 253 1.17 3.44 -1.41
C ALA A 253 1.46 1.93 -1.27
N ALA A 254 2.65 1.48 -1.68
CA ALA A 254 3.07 0.10 -1.52
C ALA A 254 3.24 -0.28 -0.04
N VAL A 255 3.85 0.60 0.77
CA VAL A 255 3.99 0.42 2.23
C VAL A 255 2.61 0.29 2.88
N LEU A 256 1.70 1.23 2.61
CA LEU A 256 0.34 1.19 3.15
C LEU A 256 -0.43 -0.07 2.73
N SER A 257 -0.21 -0.57 1.50
CA SER A 257 -0.80 -1.83 1.02
C SER A 257 -0.26 -3.06 1.75
N ALA A 258 0.99 -3.02 2.23
CA ALA A 258 1.62 -4.10 2.97
C ALA A 258 1.31 -4.08 4.48
N MET A 259 0.76 -2.98 5.00
CA MET A 259 0.35 -2.85 6.39
C MET A 259 -0.91 -3.67 6.70
N LYS A 260 -1.11 -4.00 7.98
CA LYS A 260 -2.41 -4.50 8.46
C LYS A 260 -3.47 -3.43 8.19
N LEU A 261 -4.61 -3.84 7.63
CA LEU A 261 -5.67 -2.94 7.20
C LEU A 261 -6.08 -1.92 8.26
N THR A 262 -6.25 -2.33 9.52
CA THR A 262 -6.60 -1.44 10.63
C THR A 262 -5.59 -0.31 10.85
N LYS A 263 -4.29 -0.62 10.78
CA LYS A 263 -3.23 0.39 10.96
C LYS A 263 -3.08 1.27 9.71
N ALA A 264 -3.24 0.69 8.52
CA ALA A 264 -3.25 1.45 7.28
C ALA A 264 -4.38 2.50 7.27
N VAL A 265 -5.59 2.12 7.72
CA VAL A 265 -6.74 3.02 7.87
C VAL A 265 -6.45 4.14 8.86
N GLU A 266 -5.86 3.83 10.02
CA GLU A 266 -5.49 4.81 11.03
C GLU A 266 -4.50 5.85 10.48
N VAL A 267 -3.45 5.38 9.79
CA VAL A 267 -2.43 6.25 9.19
C VAL A 267 -3.04 7.11 8.08
N VAL A 268 -3.78 6.51 7.13
CA VAL A 268 -4.40 7.23 6.02
C VAL A 268 -5.40 8.28 6.50
N SER A 269 -6.16 7.98 7.55
CA SER A 269 -7.12 8.92 8.15
C SER A 269 -6.45 10.13 8.81
N ALA A 270 -5.17 10.00 9.19
CA ALA A 270 -4.38 11.05 9.81
C ALA A 270 -3.47 11.82 8.83
N LEU A 271 -3.33 11.34 7.59
CA LEU A 271 -2.55 12.05 6.56
C LEU A 271 -3.22 13.38 6.17
N SER A 272 -2.40 14.35 5.76
CA SER A 272 -2.94 15.54 5.12
C SER A 272 -3.65 15.16 3.81
N PRO A 273 -4.73 15.88 3.41
CA PRO A 273 -5.46 15.57 2.18
C PRO A 273 -4.57 15.50 0.94
N LYS A 274 -3.56 16.37 0.86
CA LYS A 274 -2.61 16.39 -0.27
C LYS A 274 -1.80 15.11 -0.37
N VAL A 275 -1.17 14.71 0.73
CA VAL A 275 -0.34 13.48 0.76
C VAL A 275 -1.20 12.25 0.50
N ALA A 276 -2.41 12.18 1.08
CA ALA A 276 -3.33 11.08 0.83
C ALA A 276 -3.71 10.98 -0.66
N LEU A 277 -3.92 12.12 -1.35
CA LEU A 277 -4.16 12.12 -2.80
C LEU A 277 -2.98 11.58 -3.59
N ASP A 278 -1.77 12.05 -3.28
CA ASP A 278 -0.54 11.64 -3.96
C ASP A 278 -0.34 10.12 -3.81
N VAL A 279 -0.59 9.59 -2.61
CA VAL A 279 -0.57 8.15 -2.33
C VAL A 279 -1.62 7.39 -3.15
N PHE A 280 -2.87 7.85 -3.16
CA PHE A 280 -3.94 7.15 -3.89
C PHE A 280 -3.70 7.12 -5.40
N THR A 281 -3.15 8.20 -5.94
CA THR A 281 -2.90 8.36 -7.38
C THR A 281 -1.63 7.65 -7.83
N ALA A 282 -0.60 7.59 -6.98
CA ALA A 282 0.64 6.89 -7.26
C ALA A 282 0.55 5.35 -7.07
N SER A 283 -0.57 4.84 -6.54
CA SER A 283 -0.74 3.39 -6.35
C SER A 283 -0.76 2.64 -7.68
N LEU A 284 0.17 1.69 -7.82
CA LEU A 284 0.23 0.76 -8.95
C LEU A 284 -0.84 -0.35 -8.87
N VAL A 285 -1.45 -0.54 -7.70
CA VAL A 285 -2.43 -1.60 -7.44
C VAL A 285 -3.72 -0.97 -6.91
N PRO A 286 -4.68 -0.62 -7.80
CA PRO A 286 -5.91 0.06 -7.41
C PRO A 286 -6.76 -0.72 -6.40
N SER A 287 -6.75 -2.05 -6.45
CA SER A 287 -7.55 -2.92 -5.57
C SER A 287 -7.12 -2.86 -4.09
N SER A 288 -5.81 -2.74 -3.81
CA SER A 288 -5.31 -2.60 -2.44
C SER A 288 -5.76 -1.28 -1.83
N MET A 289 -5.65 -0.17 -2.57
CA MET A 289 -6.14 1.13 -2.10
C MET A 289 -7.65 1.17 -1.99
N ALA A 290 -8.38 0.49 -2.88
CA ALA A 290 -9.82 0.38 -2.78
C ALA A 290 -10.25 -0.26 -1.45
N THR A 291 -9.55 -1.32 -1.03
CA THR A 291 -9.81 -1.99 0.25
C THR A 291 -9.57 -1.07 1.45
N ILE A 292 -8.52 -0.25 1.40
CA ILE A 292 -8.22 0.73 2.44
C ILE A 292 -9.29 1.82 2.47
N ILE A 293 -9.68 2.35 1.32
CA ILE A 293 -10.73 3.37 1.21
C ILE A 293 -12.06 2.83 1.77
N ASP A 294 -12.44 1.61 1.40
CA ASP A 294 -13.61 0.94 1.95
C ASP A 294 -13.56 0.89 3.48
N ALA A 295 -12.46 0.41 4.05
CA ALA A 295 -12.30 0.35 5.50
C ALA A 295 -12.33 1.73 6.17
N VAL A 296 -11.64 2.75 5.62
CA VAL A 296 -11.66 4.14 6.13
C VAL A 296 -13.09 4.69 6.17
N THR A 297 -13.89 4.42 5.13
CA THR A 297 -15.26 4.93 5.07
C THR A 297 -16.24 4.22 6.01
N VAL A 298 -15.98 2.96 6.37
CA VAL A 298 -16.82 2.19 7.29
C VAL A 298 -16.53 2.53 8.75
N GLU A 299 -15.27 2.78 9.13
CA GLU A 299 -14.86 2.94 10.54
C GLU A 299 -15.28 4.27 11.20
N GLY A 300 -15.85 5.25 10.49
CA GLY A 300 -16.26 6.49 11.15
C GLY A 300 -17.14 7.46 10.35
N THR A 301 -17.79 8.38 11.07
CA THR A 301 -18.69 9.42 10.51
C THR A 301 -17.99 10.48 9.66
N GLY A 302 -16.66 10.42 9.53
CA GLY A 302 -15.85 11.36 8.76
C GLY A 302 -14.98 10.75 7.67
N GLY A 303 -14.83 9.41 7.60
CA GLY A 303 -13.87 8.76 6.69
C GLY A 303 -14.11 9.08 5.21
N ALA A 304 -15.37 9.04 4.77
CA ALA A 304 -15.73 9.45 3.41
C ALA A 304 -15.43 10.92 3.11
N SER A 305 -15.49 11.80 4.12
CA SER A 305 -15.15 13.22 3.95
C SER A 305 -13.64 13.44 3.87
N ILE A 306 -12.84 12.65 4.61
CA ILE A 306 -11.38 12.68 4.54
C ILE A 306 -10.91 12.19 3.17
N VAL A 307 -11.43 11.05 2.71
CA VAL A 307 -11.11 10.52 1.37
C VAL A 307 -11.57 11.50 0.29
N ALA A 308 -12.77 12.07 0.42
CA ALA A 308 -13.22 13.07 -0.53
C ALA A 308 -12.43 14.38 -0.49
N ALA A 309 -11.94 14.79 0.67
CA ALA A 309 -11.05 15.94 0.78
C ALA A 309 -9.72 15.67 0.06
N ALA A 310 -9.14 14.49 0.26
CA ALA A 310 -7.95 14.08 -0.47
C ALA A 310 -8.21 14.06 -1.98
N VAL A 311 -9.26 13.35 -2.40
CA VAL A 311 -9.57 13.11 -3.81
C VAL A 311 -10.02 14.37 -4.57
N PHE A 312 -10.86 15.21 -3.95
CA PHE A 312 -11.55 16.28 -4.65
C PHE A 312 -11.16 17.69 -4.21
N LEU A 313 -10.76 17.92 -2.95
CA LEU A 313 -10.43 19.28 -2.45
C LEU A 313 -9.01 19.73 -2.78
N VAL A 314 -8.07 18.81 -2.99
CA VAL A 314 -6.70 19.17 -3.39
C VAL A 314 -6.75 19.58 -4.86
N GLY A 315 -6.98 20.87 -5.07
CA GLY A 315 -7.17 21.51 -6.37
C GLY A 315 -5.85 21.73 -7.10
N ASP A 316 -5.16 20.65 -7.46
CA ASP A 316 -3.97 20.77 -8.29
C ASP A 316 -4.34 21.02 -9.77
N VAL A 317 -3.44 21.70 -10.49
CA VAL A 317 -3.64 22.19 -11.86
C VAL A 317 -3.43 21.06 -12.90
N GLU A 318 -2.78 19.95 -12.52
CA GLU A 318 -2.58 18.76 -13.35
C GLU A 318 -3.82 17.81 -13.35
N ARG A 319 -4.98 18.42 -13.63
CA ARG A 319 -6.32 17.91 -13.29
C ARG A 319 -6.70 16.56 -13.94
N GLY A 320 -6.26 16.28 -15.16
CA GLY A 320 -6.78 15.14 -15.93
C GLY A 320 -6.19 13.77 -15.58
N VAL A 321 -4.92 13.70 -15.18
CA VAL A 321 -4.22 12.42 -14.95
C VAL A 321 -4.73 11.76 -13.67
N HIS A 322 -4.92 12.54 -12.61
CA HIS A 322 -5.43 12.04 -11.34
C HIS A 322 -6.86 11.53 -11.43
N GLU A 323 -7.73 12.13 -12.27
CA GLU A 323 -9.12 11.70 -12.42
C GLU A 323 -9.23 10.26 -12.93
N GLN A 324 -8.37 9.85 -13.87
CA GLN A 324 -8.35 8.47 -14.38
C GLN A 324 -7.89 7.47 -13.32
N GLN A 325 -6.86 7.81 -12.55
CA GLN A 325 -6.35 6.95 -11.48
C GLN A 325 -7.34 6.83 -10.32
N VAL A 326 -7.92 7.95 -9.89
CA VAL A 326 -8.99 7.97 -8.89
C VAL A 326 -10.19 7.15 -9.37
N ALA A 327 -10.60 7.32 -10.62
CA ALA A 327 -11.70 6.54 -11.19
C ALA A 327 -11.37 5.04 -11.22
N ALA A 328 -10.12 4.66 -11.53
CA ALA A 328 -9.69 3.27 -11.48
C ALA A 328 -9.77 2.69 -10.06
N VAL A 329 -9.33 3.44 -9.05
CA VAL A 329 -9.43 3.03 -7.63
C VAL A 329 -10.89 2.91 -7.20
N LEU A 330 -11.71 3.94 -7.44
CA LEU A 330 -13.12 3.93 -7.05
C LEU A 330 -13.94 2.85 -7.80
N SER A 331 -13.50 2.44 -8.98
CA SER A 331 -14.14 1.34 -9.73
C SER A 331 -14.01 0.00 -9.03
N GLU A 332 -12.93 -0.18 -8.25
CA GLU A 332 -12.64 -1.40 -7.49
C GLU A 332 -13.15 -1.31 -6.03
N THR A 333 -13.56 -0.12 -5.55
CA THR A 333 -14.18 0.06 -4.22
C THR A 333 -15.63 -0.43 -4.17
N ASN A 334 -16.13 -0.73 -2.96
CA ASN A 334 -17.54 -1.01 -2.75
C ASN A 334 -18.41 0.15 -3.28
N ALA A 335 -19.48 -0.17 -3.99
CA ALA A 335 -20.38 0.83 -4.57
C ALA A 335 -20.91 1.84 -3.52
N ALA A 336 -21.23 1.40 -2.31
CA ALA A 336 -21.68 2.29 -1.24
C ALA A 336 -20.60 3.31 -0.86
N THR A 337 -19.36 2.85 -0.74
CA THR A 337 -18.19 3.68 -0.46
C THR A 337 -17.91 4.67 -1.58
N ALA A 338 -17.83 4.19 -2.82
CA ALA A 338 -17.60 5.04 -3.99
C ALA A 338 -18.66 6.15 -4.08
N GLY A 339 -19.93 5.79 -3.87
CA GLY A 339 -21.04 6.74 -3.86
C GLY A 339 -20.92 7.77 -2.73
N ALA A 340 -20.51 7.35 -1.53
CA ALA A 340 -20.28 8.24 -0.40
C ALA A 340 -19.12 9.21 -0.65
N VAL A 341 -18.02 8.74 -1.23
CA VAL A 341 -16.84 9.54 -1.58
C VAL A 341 -17.18 10.57 -2.66
N LEU A 342 -17.90 10.18 -3.72
CA LEU A 342 -18.37 11.10 -4.76
C LEU A 342 -19.32 12.18 -4.19
N CYS A 343 -20.25 11.81 -3.32
CA CYS A 343 -21.16 12.76 -2.68
C CYS A 343 -20.43 13.74 -1.75
N ALA A 344 -19.44 13.25 -1.00
CA ALA A 344 -18.64 14.10 -0.14
C ALA A 344 -17.75 15.07 -0.95
N GLY A 345 -17.26 14.64 -2.12
CA GLY A 345 -16.57 15.51 -3.08
C GLY A 345 -17.46 16.64 -3.58
N ALA A 346 -18.70 16.31 -3.95
CA ALA A 346 -19.70 17.28 -4.38
C ALA A 346 -20.09 18.26 -3.26
N LEU A 347 -20.28 17.77 -2.03
CA LEU A 347 -20.53 18.61 -0.84
C LEU A 347 -19.44 19.63 -0.59
N SER A 348 -18.21 19.25 -0.93
CA SER A 348 -17.03 20.08 -0.75
C SER A 348 -16.86 21.12 -1.87
N GLY A 349 -17.87 21.31 -2.72
CA GLY A 349 -17.86 22.29 -3.81
C GLY A 349 -17.25 21.81 -5.12
N ASN A 350 -16.93 20.50 -5.24
CA ASN A 350 -16.26 19.92 -6.41
C ASN A 350 -17.19 18.97 -7.19
N ALA A 351 -18.44 19.37 -7.42
CA ALA A 351 -19.44 18.54 -8.09
C ALA A 351 -19.01 18.15 -9.52
N ASP A 352 -18.40 19.07 -10.27
CA ASP A 352 -17.92 18.83 -11.64
C ASP A 352 -16.83 17.74 -11.67
N ARG A 353 -15.90 17.77 -10.72
CA ARG A 353 -14.82 16.78 -10.61
C ARG A 353 -15.35 15.41 -10.18
N ALA A 354 -16.28 15.40 -9.23
CA ALA A 354 -16.97 14.17 -8.86
C ALA A 354 -17.71 13.56 -10.07
N ALA A 355 -18.34 14.39 -10.91
CA ALA A 355 -18.99 13.95 -12.13
C ALA A 355 -18.01 13.41 -13.17
N ALA A 356 -16.87 14.08 -13.37
CA ALA A 356 -15.81 13.64 -14.27
C ALA A 356 -15.22 12.28 -13.85
N VAL A 357 -14.90 12.13 -12.56
CA VAL A 357 -14.42 10.85 -12.00
C VAL A 357 -15.48 9.75 -12.16
N ALA A 358 -16.74 10.03 -11.83
CA ALA A 358 -17.83 9.07 -12.00
C ALA A 358 -18.02 8.64 -13.47
N ALA A 359 -17.79 9.54 -14.43
CA ALA A 359 -17.85 9.25 -15.85
C ALA A 359 -16.69 8.35 -16.34
N LEU A 360 -15.53 8.40 -15.67
CA LEU A 360 -14.34 7.59 -15.98
C LEU A 360 -14.34 6.22 -15.30
N MET A 361 -15.18 6.01 -14.28
CA MET A 361 -15.28 4.74 -13.57
C MET A 361 -15.79 3.60 -14.48
N LYS A 362 -15.27 2.37 -14.29
CA LYS A 362 -15.76 1.18 -14.99
C LYS A 362 -17.23 0.93 -14.65
N GLN A 363 -18.05 0.70 -15.66
CA GLN A 363 -19.42 0.23 -15.46
C GLN A 363 -19.41 -1.27 -15.11
N PRO A 364 -20.27 -1.76 -14.21
CA PRO A 364 -21.42 -1.09 -13.59
C PRO A 364 -21.13 -0.35 -12.27
N SER A 365 -19.87 -0.29 -11.81
CA SER A 365 -19.51 0.26 -10.50
C SER A 365 -19.99 1.71 -10.30
N ALA A 366 -19.89 2.54 -11.34
CA ALA A 366 -20.37 3.93 -11.29
C ALA A 366 -21.89 4.03 -11.07
N ALA A 367 -22.67 3.25 -11.83
CA ALA A 367 -24.13 3.22 -11.73
C ALA A 367 -24.59 2.72 -10.36
N LEU A 368 -23.97 1.64 -9.86
CA LEU A 368 -24.25 1.12 -8.53
C LEU A 368 -23.85 2.10 -7.42
N ALA A 369 -22.74 2.82 -7.59
CA ALA A 369 -22.28 3.79 -6.61
C ALA A 369 -23.25 4.96 -6.45
N LEU A 370 -23.67 5.55 -7.58
CA LEU A 370 -24.66 6.63 -7.58
C LEU A 370 -26.03 6.13 -7.10
N ALA A 371 -26.44 4.91 -7.48
CA ALA A 371 -27.65 4.28 -6.97
C ALA A 371 -27.65 4.16 -5.44
N THR A 372 -26.53 3.72 -4.89
CA THR A 372 -26.39 3.51 -3.45
C THR A 372 -26.37 4.84 -2.72
N ALA A 373 -25.71 5.84 -3.29
CA ALA A 373 -25.78 7.22 -2.80
C ALA A 373 -27.21 7.79 -2.78
N PHE A 374 -28.01 7.51 -3.81
CA PHE A 374 -29.44 7.86 -3.85
C PHE A 374 -30.26 7.16 -2.76
N LYS A 375 -30.05 5.84 -2.60
CA LYS A 375 -30.77 5.02 -1.61
C LYS A 375 -30.50 5.41 -0.17
N LEU A 376 -29.31 5.94 0.13
CA LEU A 376 -28.95 6.41 1.47
C LEU A 376 -29.78 7.63 1.95
N GLY A 377 -30.61 8.23 1.09
CA GLY A 377 -31.85 8.91 1.48
C GLY A 377 -31.73 10.28 2.16
N GLY A 378 -32.73 11.15 1.90
CA GLY A 378 -32.94 12.41 2.62
C GLY A 378 -32.08 13.57 2.15
N LYS A 379 -31.00 13.87 2.88
CA LYS A 379 -30.19 15.09 2.68
C LYS A 379 -29.22 15.03 1.48
N ARG A 380 -28.97 13.82 0.95
CA ARG A 380 -27.98 13.63 -0.11
C ARG A 380 -28.53 13.69 -1.53
N LYS A 381 -29.86 13.60 -1.72
CA LYS A 381 -30.52 13.75 -3.04
C LYS A 381 -30.07 14.99 -3.83
N PRO A 382 -30.03 16.21 -3.25
CA PRO A 382 -29.57 17.40 -4.00
C PRO A 382 -28.09 17.32 -4.42
N LEU A 383 -27.26 16.58 -3.68
CA LEU A 383 -25.85 16.41 -4.01
C LEU A 383 -25.64 15.44 -5.15
N VAL A 384 -26.36 14.32 -5.11
CA VAL A 384 -26.33 13.37 -6.23
C VAL A 384 -26.90 14.03 -7.48
N ALA A 385 -27.94 14.85 -7.34
CA ALA A 385 -28.46 15.67 -8.43
C ALA A 385 -27.42 16.67 -8.95
N ALA A 386 -26.58 17.27 -8.09
CA ALA A 386 -25.49 18.15 -8.52
C ALA A 386 -24.39 17.39 -9.30
N VAL A 387 -24.00 16.20 -8.83
CA VAL A 387 -23.03 15.34 -9.55
C VAL A 387 -23.60 14.89 -10.89
N LEU A 388 -24.87 14.51 -10.92
CA LEU A 388 -25.54 14.16 -12.17
C LEU A 388 -25.64 15.38 -13.09
N ALA A 389 -26.11 16.53 -12.62
CA ALA A 389 -26.25 17.73 -13.44
C ALA A 389 -24.91 18.17 -14.09
N ALA A 390 -23.78 17.90 -13.43
CA ALA A 390 -22.45 18.18 -13.97
C ALA A 390 -21.89 17.07 -14.89
N MET A 391 -22.56 15.93 -15.00
CA MET A 391 -22.12 14.79 -15.81
C MET A 391 -22.41 15.02 -17.30
N PRO A 392 -21.46 14.72 -18.22
CA PRO A 392 -21.72 14.76 -19.65
C PRO A 392 -22.88 13.84 -20.05
N VAL A 393 -23.71 14.29 -21.00
CA VAL A 393 -24.93 13.57 -21.45
C VAL A 393 -24.63 12.13 -21.86
N ASP A 394 -23.51 11.88 -22.55
CA ASP A 394 -23.11 10.54 -22.99
C ASP A 394 -22.76 9.61 -21.82
N ALA A 395 -22.13 10.16 -20.77
CA ALA A 395 -21.81 9.40 -19.56
C ALA A 395 -23.07 9.11 -18.74
N ALA A 396 -23.96 10.10 -18.61
CA ALA A 396 -25.26 9.94 -17.97
C ALA A 396 -26.13 8.90 -18.70
N ALA A 397 -26.12 8.89 -20.04
CA ALA A 397 -26.82 7.91 -20.85
C ALA A 397 -26.31 6.48 -20.63
N LYS A 398 -24.98 6.30 -20.59
CA LYS A 398 -24.36 5.00 -20.23
C LYS A 398 -24.77 4.57 -18.82
N LEU A 399 -24.78 5.50 -17.87
CA LEU A 399 -25.19 5.24 -16.49
C LEU A 399 -26.66 4.77 -16.42
N VAL A 400 -27.57 5.48 -17.09
CA VAL A 400 -29.00 5.13 -17.18
C VAL A 400 -29.20 3.77 -17.83
N SER A 401 -28.45 3.45 -18.89
CA SER A 401 -28.54 2.16 -19.57
C SER A 401 -28.06 0.97 -18.73
N ALA A 402 -27.12 1.20 -17.81
CA ALA A 402 -26.56 0.15 -16.94
C ALA A 402 -27.28 0.04 -15.59
N ALA A 403 -28.09 1.03 -15.21
CA ALA A 403 -28.72 1.10 -13.90
C ALA A 403 -30.04 0.29 -13.83
N PRO A 404 -30.40 -0.25 -12.66
CA PRO A 404 -31.74 -0.79 -12.43
C PRO A 404 -32.82 0.27 -12.69
N HIS A 405 -33.99 -0.11 -13.22
CA HIS A 405 -35.03 0.82 -13.68
C HIS A 405 -35.44 1.89 -12.66
N ALA A 406 -35.56 1.54 -11.38
CA ALA A 406 -35.88 2.51 -10.33
C ALA A 406 -34.79 3.57 -10.14
N VAL A 407 -33.52 3.18 -10.26
CA VAL A 407 -32.39 4.10 -10.16
C VAL A 407 -32.31 4.97 -11.42
N ALA A 408 -32.52 4.36 -12.59
CA ALA A 408 -32.58 5.09 -13.85
C ALA A 408 -33.65 6.19 -13.82
N ALA A 409 -34.83 5.91 -13.23
CA ALA A 409 -35.87 6.90 -13.00
C ALA A 409 -35.40 8.03 -12.06
N ASP A 410 -34.81 7.70 -10.90
CA ASP A 410 -34.27 8.70 -9.98
C ASP A 410 -33.19 9.58 -10.62
N ILE A 411 -32.33 8.99 -11.47
CA ILE A 411 -31.32 9.72 -12.25
C ILE A 411 -32.00 10.68 -13.21
N LEU A 412 -32.97 10.22 -14.01
CA LEU A 412 -33.67 11.06 -14.99
C LEU A 412 -34.43 12.21 -14.31
N ALA A 413 -35.04 11.96 -13.15
CA ALA A 413 -35.74 12.98 -12.37
C ALA A 413 -34.80 14.07 -11.82
N ALA A 414 -33.50 13.81 -11.73
CA ALA A 414 -32.51 14.78 -11.26
C ALA A 414 -32.09 15.81 -12.34
N TYR A 415 -32.41 15.57 -13.62
CA TYR A 415 -32.07 16.48 -14.71
C TYR A 415 -33.25 17.38 -15.11
N PRO A 416 -32.96 18.58 -15.63
CA PRO A 416 -33.97 19.35 -16.36
C PRO A 416 -34.60 18.49 -17.48
N PRO A 417 -35.91 18.61 -17.74
CA PRO A 417 -36.61 17.73 -18.69
C PRO A 417 -35.95 17.60 -20.07
N HIS A 418 -35.45 18.70 -20.63
CA HIS A 418 -34.77 18.70 -21.94
C HIS A 418 -33.44 17.92 -21.95
N VAL A 419 -32.71 17.92 -20.84
CA VAL A 419 -31.48 17.13 -20.68
C VAL A 419 -31.84 15.66 -20.47
N ALA A 420 -32.85 15.36 -19.64
CA ALA A 420 -33.35 14.00 -19.46
C ALA A 420 -33.77 13.37 -20.79
N ILE A 421 -34.44 14.13 -21.67
CA ILE A 421 -34.79 13.70 -23.03
C ILE A 421 -33.55 13.36 -23.85
N SER A 422 -32.51 14.21 -23.78
CA SER A 422 -31.25 13.98 -24.49
C SER A 422 -30.55 12.72 -23.98
N ILE A 423 -30.54 12.50 -22.66
CA ILE A 423 -30.00 11.29 -22.03
C ILE A 423 -30.78 10.05 -22.50
N ILE A 424 -32.12 10.10 -22.50
CA ILE A 424 -32.98 9.02 -23.00
C ILE A 424 -32.68 8.74 -24.47
N ALA A 425 -32.57 9.77 -25.30
CA ALA A 425 -32.29 9.64 -26.73
C ALA A 425 -30.91 9.01 -27.00
N THR A 426 -29.90 9.37 -26.21
CA THR A 426 -28.55 8.78 -26.30
C THR A 426 -28.50 7.37 -25.73
N ALA A 427 -29.26 7.06 -24.67
CA ALA A 427 -29.35 5.72 -24.07
C ALA A 427 -30.21 4.73 -24.88
N ALA A 428 -30.99 5.23 -25.85
CA ALA A 428 -31.97 4.46 -26.63
C ALA A 428 -31.36 3.37 -27.53
N THR A 429 -30.07 3.07 -27.44
CA THR A 429 -29.52 1.80 -27.95
C THR A 429 -30.18 0.58 -27.28
N ASP A 430 -30.73 0.75 -26.06
CA ASP A 430 -31.63 -0.23 -25.42
C ASP A 430 -32.97 0.44 -25.04
N ILE A 431 -33.90 0.43 -26.00
CA ILE A 431 -35.24 1.02 -25.86
C ILE A 431 -36.00 0.50 -24.65
N ASN A 432 -35.81 -0.78 -24.28
CA ASN A 432 -36.56 -1.37 -23.18
C ASN A 432 -36.15 -0.75 -21.83
N VAL A 433 -34.86 -0.44 -21.65
CA VAL A 433 -34.35 0.21 -20.44
C VAL A 433 -34.87 1.64 -20.34
N ALA A 434 -34.84 2.38 -21.45
CA ALA A 434 -35.36 3.75 -21.50
C ALA A 434 -36.87 3.81 -21.17
N VAL A 435 -37.66 2.92 -21.76
CA VAL A 435 -39.12 2.84 -21.49
C VAL A 435 -39.38 2.46 -20.05
N ALA A 436 -38.69 1.44 -19.53
CA ALA A 436 -38.88 1.00 -18.15
C ALA A 436 -38.44 2.07 -17.12
N ALA A 437 -37.39 2.85 -17.41
CA ALA A 437 -36.96 3.98 -16.59
C ALA A 437 -38.02 5.09 -16.57
N VAL A 438 -38.58 5.46 -17.74
CA VAL A 438 -39.66 6.46 -17.82
C VAL A 438 -40.92 5.98 -17.10
N CYS A 439 -41.27 4.70 -17.21
CA CYS A 439 -42.41 4.10 -16.50
C CYS A 439 -42.22 4.05 -14.98
N ALA A 440 -40.98 4.11 -14.50
CA ALA A 440 -40.66 4.10 -13.07
C ALA A 440 -40.57 5.51 -12.45
N LEU A 441 -40.70 6.57 -13.24
CA LEU A 441 -40.76 7.96 -12.75
C LEU A 441 -42.06 8.23 -11.99
N ASP A 442 -42.01 9.17 -11.04
CA ASP A 442 -43.23 9.72 -10.47
C ASP A 442 -44.03 10.48 -11.53
N SER A 443 -45.35 10.58 -11.34
CA SER A 443 -46.26 11.14 -12.35
C SER A 443 -45.94 12.59 -12.71
N VAL A 444 -45.33 13.37 -11.81
CA VAL A 444 -45.00 14.78 -12.06
C VAL A 444 -43.74 14.87 -12.94
N SER A 445 -42.70 14.12 -12.61
CA SER A 445 -41.47 14.06 -13.42
C SER A 445 -41.72 13.47 -14.80
N ALA A 446 -42.53 12.40 -14.88
CA ALA A 446 -42.92 11.80 -16.14
C ALA A 446 -43.69 12.81 -17.03
N ALA A 447 -44.69 13.50 -16.47
CA ALA A 447 -45.44 14.52 -17.19
C ALA A 447 -44.55 15.66 -17.67
N ALA A 448 -43.65 16.19 -16.84
CA ALA A 448 -42.74 17.26 -17.22
C ALA A 448 -41.78 16.85 -18.37
N ILE A 449 -41.29 15.61 -18.36
CA ILE A 449 -40.46 15.06 -19.45
C ILE A 449 -41.28 14.90 -20.72
N LEU A 450 -42.52 14.41 -20.62
CA LEU A 450 -43.41 14.21 -21.77
C LEU A 450 -43.89 15.54 -22.38
N ASP A 451 -44.16 16.55 -21.56
CA ASP A 451 -44.52 17.90 -21.99
C ASP A 451 -43.35 18.60 -22.67
N ALA A 452 -42.13 18.45 -22.13
CA ALA A 452 -40.91 18.97 -22.74
C ALA A 452 -40.57 18.25 -24.06
N LEU A 453 -41.08 17.03 -24.26
CA LEU A 453 -40.95 16.23 -25.48
C LEU A 453 -41.84 16.71 -26.64
N ASN A 454 -42.42 17.91 -26.51
CA ASN A 454 -43.37 18.57 -27.41
C ASN A 454 -43.27 18.15 -28.90
N GLN A 455 -44.45 18.01 -29.53
CA GLN A 455 -44.81 17.11 -30.65
C GLN A 455 -43.78 16.80 -31.75
N GLU A 456 -42.86 17.70 -32.09
CA GLU A 456 -41.86 17.50 -33.16
C GLU A 456 -40.75 16.52 -32.75
N ALA A 457 -40.31 16.56 -31.49
CA ALA A 457 -39.34 15.62 -30.93
C ALA A 457 -39.97 14.24 -30.69
N LEU A 458 -41.25 14.18 -30.32
CA LEU A 458 -42.03 12.94 -30.23
C LEU A 458 -42.13 12.22 -31.58
N PHE A 459 -42.22 12.95 -32.70
CA PHE A 459 -42.21 12.35 -34.03
C PHE A 459 -40.82 11.79 -34.39
N SER A 460 -39.74 12.55 -34.14
CA SER A 460 -38.37 12.06 -34.41
C SER A 460 -37.96 10.92 -33.47
N LEU A 461 -38.38 10.96 -32.20
CA LEU A 461 -38.15 9.89 -31.22
C LEU A 461 -39.03 8.67 -31.52
N ALA A 462 -40.31 8.83 -31.89
CA ALA A 462 -41.16 7.72 -32.31
C ALA A 462 -40.73 7.11 -33.65
N GLU A 463 -40.10 7.88 -34.53
CA GLU A 463 -39.48 7.42 -35.78
C GLU A 463 -38.19 6.61 -35.49
N LYS A 464 -37.39 7.01 -34.50
CA LYS A 464 -36.17 6.28 -34.07
C LYS A 464 -36.42 5.10 -33.12
N VAL A 465 -37.44 5.17 -32.25
CA VAL A 465 -37.74 4.22 -31.15
C VAL A 465 -38.86 3.23 -31.52
N GLY A 466 -39.59 3.47 -32.61
CA GLY A 466 -40.61 2.54 -33.12
C GLY A 466 -41.87 2.40 -32.27
N LYS A 467 -42.65 1.33 -32.52
CA LYS A 467 -44.02 1.08 -31.99
C LYS A 467 -44.25 1.27 -30.47
N PRO A 468 -43.30 1.03 -29.54
CA PRO A 468 -43.55 1.09 -28.09
C PRO A 468 -43.97 2.48 -27.57
N MET A 469 -43.38 3.57 -28.07
CA MET A 469 -43.70 4.94 -27.59
C MET A 469 -45.10 5.42 -27.99
N LYS A 470 -45.64 4.94 -29.11
CA LYS A 470 -47.02 5.25 -29.55
C LYS A 470 -48.07 4.67 -28.61
N MET A 471 -47.73 3.65 -27.81
CA MET A 471 -48.63 3.10 -26.79
C MET A 471 -48.65 3.97 -25.54
N VAL A 472 -47.50 4.48 -25.10
CA VAL A 472 -47.39 5.32 -23.89
C VAL A 472 -48.12 6.66 -24.07
N THR A 473 -47.96 7.32 -25.22
CA THR A 473 -48.67 8.58 -25.51
C THR A 473 -50.19 8.41 -25.59
N ARG A 474 -50.68 7.27 -26.11
CA ARG A 474 -52.13 6.96 -26.13
C ARG A 474 -52.73 6.64 -24.75
N VAL A 475 -51.92 6.19 -23.81
CA VAL A 475 -52.37 5.88 -22.44
C VAL A 475 -52.50 7.15 -21.61
N LEU A 476 -51.65 8.15 -21.84
CA LEU A 476 -51.63 9.40 -21.08
C LEU A 476 -52.65 10.44 -21.57
N ASP A 477 -52.95 10.47 -22.88
CA ASP A 477 -53.94 11.38 -23.50
C ASP A 477 -55.40 11.05 -23.12
N LYS A 478 -55.63 9.99 -22.35
CA LYS A 478 -56.96 9.52 -21.91
C LYS A 478 -57.28 9.80 -20.44
N SER A 479 -56.44 10.61 -19.76
CA SER A 479 -56.52 10.82 -18.31
C SER A 479 -57.60 11.82 -17.85
N ASP A 480 -58.41 12.39 -18.75
CA ASP A 480 -59.49 13.33 -18.36
C ASP A 480 -60.85 12.63 -18.12
N ARG A 481 -61.04 12.28 -16.84
CA ARG A 481 -62.27 12.25 -16.00
C ARG A 481 -63.58 11.55 -16.43
N GLY A 482 -63.71 10.93 -17.61
CA GLY A 482 -64.96 10.23 -17.99
C GLY A 482 -64.91 8.70 -18.08
N SER A 483 -63.73 8.11 -18.24
CA SER A 483 -63.61 6.85 -18.98
C SER A 483 -63.01 5.67 -18.19
N LEU A 484 -62.88 5.73 -16.86
CA LEU A 484 -62.19 4.65 -16.12
C LEU A 484 -62.89 3.27 -16.26
N GLN A 485 -64.22 3.27 -16.42
CA GLN A 485 -65.01 2.06 -16.65
C GLN A 485 -64.93 1.56 -18.11
N GLU A 486 -64.87 2.48 -19.09
CA GLU A 486 -64.65 2.16 -20.50
C GLU A 486 -63.19 1.76 -20.79
N ALA A 487 -62.23 2.33 -20.05
CA ALA A 487 -60.82 1.99 -20.09
C ALA A 487 -60.55 0.64 -19.42
N GLN A 488 -61.22 0.32 -18.30
CA GLN A 488 -61.24 -1.05 -17.78
C GLN A 488 -61.85 -2.01 -18.78
N GLY A 489 -62.97 -1.66 -19.43
CA GLY A 489 -63.58 -2.49 -20.47
C GLY A 489 -62.68 -2.70 -21.68
N ALA A 490 -62.04 -1.65 -22.17
CA ALA A 490 -61.11 -1.70 -23.31
C ALA A 490 -59.79 -2.40 -22.95
N MET A 491 -59.31 -2.26 -21.72
CA MET A 491 -58.14 -2.99 -21.21
C MET A 491 -58.45 -4.48 -21.06
N LEU A 492 -59.64 -4.84 -20.56
CA LEU A 492 -60.07 -6.24 -20.49
C LEU A 492 -60.26 -6.85 -21.89
N ALA A 493 -60.80 -6.08 -22.83
CA ALA A 493 -60.93 -6.48 -24.24
C ALA A 493 -59.57 -6.62 -24.94
N ALA A 494 -58.62 -5.72 -24.65
CA ALA A 494 -57.26 -5.79 -25.17
C ALA A 494 -56.49 -6.96 -24.55
N GLN A 495 -56.66 -7.21 -23.25
CA GLN A 495 -56.06 -8.34 -22.55
C GLN A 495 -56.60 -9.67 -23.10
N THR A 496 -57.92 -9.80 -23.26
CA THR A 496 -58.51 -11.00 -23.88
C THR A 496 -58.09 -11.18 -25.34
N THR A 497 -57.90 -10.09 -26.09
CA THR A 497 -57.34 -10.15 -27.44
C THR A 497 -55.88 -10.60 -27.42
N ALA A 498 -55.04 -10.07 -26.52
CA ALA A 498 -53.65 -10.46 -26.38
C ALA A 498 -53.51 -11.92 -25.93
N ASP A 499 -54.33 -12.37 -24.98
CA ASP A 499 -54.37 -13.76 -24.53
C ASP A 499 -54.80 -14.69 -25.68
N SER A 500 -55.78 -14.27 -26.49
CA SER A 500 -56.20 -15.04 -27.68
C SER A 500 -55.11 -15.11 -28.75
N GLN A 501 -54.38 -14.01 -29.02
CA GLN A 501 -53.26 -13.98 -29.95
C GLN A 501 -52.09 -14.83 -29.46
N THR A 502 -51.84 -14.84 -28.15
CA THR A 502 -50.82 -15.67 -27.52
C THR A 502 -51.18 -17.16 -27.60
N ALA A 503 -52.46 -17.50 -27.39
CA ALA A 503 -52.96 -18.87 -27.56
C ALA A 503 -52.86 -19.34 -29.02
N ILE A 504 -53.18 -18.47 -29.99
CA ILE A 504 -53.02 -18.75 -31.43
C ILE A 504 -51.54 -18.94 -31.79
N ALA A 505 -50.65 -18.07 -31.29
CA ALA A 505 -49.22 -18.20 -31.51
C ALA A 505 -48.64 -19.49 -30.90
N MET A 506 -49.08 -19.87 -29.70
CA MET A 506 -48.69 -21.14 -29.08
C MET A 506 -49.17 -22.36 -29.86
N LEU A 507 -50.36 -22.31 -30.46
CA LEU A 507 -50.86 -23.37 -31.34
C LEU A 507 -50.02 -23.46 -32.62
N ALA A 508 -49.72 -22.33 -33.26
CA ALA A 508 -48.86 -22.28 -34.45
C ALA A 508 -47.45 -22.81 -34.18
N ILE A 509 -46.86 -22.50 -33.02
CA ILE A 509 -45.54 -23.02 -32.61
C ILE A 509 -45.61 -24.54 -32.37
N LYS A 510 -46.68 -25.04 -31.74
CA LYS A 510 -46.87 -26.50 -31.54
C LYS A 510 -47.04 -27.23 -32.86
N GLU A 511 -47.75 -26.65 -33.81
CA GLU A 511 -47.93 -27.21 -35.15
C GLU A 511 -46.62 -27.23 -35.94
N ALA A 512 -45.88 -26.12 -35.97
CA ALA A 512 -44.55 -26.05 -36.60
C ALA A 512 -43.55 -27.04 -35.96
N ALA A 513 -43.62 -27.23 -34.63
CA ALA A 513 -42.79 -28.21 -33.94
C ALA A 513 -43.18 -29.65 -34.31
N ARG A 514 -44.47 -29.93 -34.53
CA ARG A 514 -44.97 -31.23 -35.00
C ARG A 514 -44.48 -31.51 -36.43
N GLU A 515 -44.63 -30.55 -37.34
CA GLU A 515 -44.16 -30.65 -38.72
C GLU A 515 -42.64 -30.85 -38.79
N ALA A 516 -41.87 -30.11 -37.98
CA ALA A 516 -40.43 -30.28 -37.91
C ALA A 516 -40.02 -31.67 -37.39
N LYS A 517 -40.80 -32.25 -36.47
CA LYS A 517 -40.57 -33.61 -35.96
C LYS A 517 -40.89 -34.67 -37.03
N GLU A 518 -41.98 -34.50 -37.76
CA GLU A 518 -42.38 -35.39 -38.87
C GLU A 518 -41.36 -35.34 -40.03
N ALA A 519 -40.88 -34.14 -40.38
CA ALA A 519 -39.84 -33.96 -41.39
C ALA A 519 -38.51 -34.62 -40.99
N ARG A 520 -38.13 -34.55 -39.71
CA ARG A 520 -36.94 -35.24 -39.18
C ARG A 520 -37.09 -36.75 -39.24
N ALA A 521 -38.26 -37.29 -38.91
CA ALA A 521 -38.54 -38.72 -39.00
C ALA A 521 -38.44 -39.22 -40.45
N SER A 522 -39.08 -38.51 -41.39
CA SER A 522 -38.99 -38.84 -42.83
C SER A 522 -37.55 -38.77 -43.36
N HIS A 523 -36.76 -37.78 -42.92
CA HIS A 523 -35.35 -37.69 -43.31
C HIS A 523 -34.49 -38.81 -42.71
N GLN A 524 -34.82 -39.29 -41.50
CA GLN A 524 -34.14 -40.45 -40.90
C GLN A 524 -34.47 -41.75 -41.64
N GLU A 525 -35.74 -41.97 -42.00
CA GLU A 525 -36.15 -43.11 -42.82
C GLU A 525 -35.47 -43.10 -44.20
N ALA A 526 -35.41 -41.95 -44.87
CA ALA A 526 -34.72 -41.81 -46.14
C ALA A 526 -33.20 -42.06 -46.04
N ARG A 527 -32.58 -41.73 -44.90
CA ARG A 527 -31.17 -42.04 -44.64
C ARG A 527 -30.96 -43.54 -44.40
N ALA A 528 -31.87 -44.18 -43.67
CA ALA A 528 -31.83 -45.62 -43.43
C ALA A 528 -31.97 -46.39 -44.75
N SER A 529 -32.94 -46.04 -45.59
CA SER A 529 -33.12 -46.69 -46.90
C SER A 529 -31.93 -46.47 -47.83
N HIS A 530 -31.30 -45.29 -47.79
CA HIS A 530 -30.09 -45.01 -48.57
C HIS A 530 -28.88 -45.80 -48.05
N GLN A 531 -28.79 -46.05 -46.75
CA GLN A 531 -27.74 -46.89 -46.17
C GLN A 531 -27.93 -48.37 -46.53
N GLU A 532 -29.16 -48.87 -46.49
CA GLU A 532 -29.50 -50.24 -46.94
C GLU A 532 -29.20 -50.43 -48.43
N ALA A 533 -29.58 -49.48 -49.29
CA ALA A 533 -29.27 -49.53 -50.72
C ALA A 533 -27.77 -49.50 -51.01
N ARG A 534 -26.97 -48.77 -50.20
CA ARG A 534 -25.51 -48.80 -50.29
C ARG A 534 -24.95 -50.14 -49.84
N ALA A 535 -25.49 -50.74 -48.79
CA ALA A 535 -25.05 -52.03 -48.29
C ALA A 535 -25.37 -53.18 -49.27
N SER A 536 -26.47 -53.09 -50.04
CA SER A 536 -26.79 -54.09 -51.08
C SER A 536 -25.95 -53.97 -52.36
N HIS A 537 -25.25 -52.84 -52.54
CA HIS A 537 -24.39 -52.60 -53.69
C HIS A 537 -22.91 -52.94 -53.44
N GLN A 538 -22.54 -53.19 -52.19
CA GLN A 538 -21.25 -53.77 -51.78
C GLN A 538 -21.39 -55.29 -51.67
#